data_AF-A0A5C4RBU9-F1
#
_entry.id   AF-A0A5C4RBU9-F1
#
_cell.length_a   1.000
_cell.length_b   1.000
_cell.length_c   1.000
_cell.angle_alpha   90.00
_cell.angle_beta   90.00
_cell.angle_gamma   90.00
#
_symmetry.space_group_name_H-M   'P 1'
#
loop_
_entity.id
_entity.type
_entity.pdbx_description
1 polymer ?
#
loop_
_entity_poly.entity_id
_entity_poly.type
_entity_poly.pdbx_seq_one_letter_code
_entity_poly.pdbx_strand_id
1 'polypeptide(L)'
;RCVHLVSTHEQRLCFPMDSIRRSDGTYPTGSTEVIYPGVHSDLGGGYPPGEQGKAIGETDGLLLSQIALHEMYAAAFKAGAPLKVPQSALPNDLQDQLWRAMNADIQREFDIDTQLVNRFNAWRQVTLGLDMPKQPLSDEEAARFEPVRASVALEQAMKNQMNWLTAWRINRYANGTLLGAPFFHEAPNRDAKKAHYEQSEKAQKAAQQQVEAKRKAQWNEFLRDGGKTPPLLMQGVPDFDPETAQNQLREAAAEFNSDYHGDQREQHSRWQFAVDTVPRYAIYMLDDHDDLLEYLQMKAGGEALVKQLFRPAPAVKPGQQESPESLLVALYDNQVHDSRAWFMYSTLGSREPLGGYFRYRVIYFGTVCSRPLSLLSVAGTVVGFVFPSSSRVLFLFKQKKVANTMVDAIDKVSRSIAAEREVTAQYLTSGELITLLAGPEYRKAFTHNVGEVTRQQREFLKERRLQMTQD
;
A
#
# COMPACT_ATOMS: atom_id res chain seq x y z
N ARG A 1 -4.48 15.46 -20.54
CA ARG A 1 -3.25 14.70 -20.17
C ARG A 1 -3.54 13.96 -18.87
N CYS A 2 -3.12 12.70 -18.74
CA CYS A 2 -3.19 11.94 -17.49
C CYS A 2 -1.80 11.36 -17.19
N VAL A 3 -1.34 11.47 -15.94
CA VAL A 3 -0.12 10.83 -15.43
C VAL A 3 -0.53 10.05 -14.20
N HIS A 4 -0.27 8.74 -14.21
CA HIS A 4 -0.56 7.85 -13.10
C HIS A 4 0.75 7.24 -12.62
N LEU A 5 1.18 7.61 -11.41
CA LEU A 5 2.37 7.04 -10.80
C LEU A 5 1.92 5.87 -9.92
N VAL A 6 2.66 4.77 -9.91
CA VAL A 6 2.28 3.56 -9.17
C VAL A 6 3.42 3.00 -8.32
N SER A 7 3.12 2.68 -7.07
CA SER A 7 4.06 2.05 -6.13
C SER A 7 4.23 0.57 -6.47
N THR A 8 5.47 0.12 -6.60
CA THR A 8 5.81 -1.26 -6.95
C THR A 8 5.99 -2.20 -5.77
N HIS A 9 6.00 -1.69 -4.54
CA HIS A 9 6.34 -2.48 -3.35
C HIS A 9 5.20 -2.62 -2.34
N GLU A 10 4.05 -2.00 -2.57
CA GLU A 10 2.85 -2.21 -1.75
C GLU A 10 2.30 -3.64 -1.90
N GLN A 11 1.85 -4.26 -0.81
CA GLN A 11 1.35 -5.66 -0.80
C GLN A 11 0.12 -5.90 0.09
N ARG A 12 -0.33 -4.89 0.83
CA ARG A 12 -1.51 -5.02 1.71
C ARG A 12 -2.78 -5.29 0.89
N LEU A 13 -3.64 -6.16 1.39
CA LEU A 13 -4.89 -6.55 0.73
C LEU A 13 -5.90 -5.41 0.67
N CYS A 14 -5.88 -4.53 1.69
CA CYS A 14 -6.67 -3.31 1.77
C CYS A 14 -6.22 -2.20 0.83
N PHE A 15 -5.04 -2.30 0.21
CA PHE A 15 -4.54 -1.34 -0.79
C PHE A 15 -4.30 -2.00 -2.15
N PRO A 16 -5.35 -2.55 -2.81
CA PRO A 16 -5.20 -2.95 -4.20
C PRO A 16 -4.88 -1.72 -5.08
N MET A 17 -4.46 -1.97 -6.31
CA MET A 17 -4.16 -0.91 -7.28
C MET A 17 -5.19 -0.88 -8.39
N ASP A 18 -5.70 0.28 -8.75
CA ASP A 18 -6.44 0.47 -10.00
C ASP A 18 -5.49 1.04 -11.05
N SER A 19 -5.12 0.23 -12.04
CA SER A 19 -4.37 0.71 -13.19
C SER A 19 -5.27 1.50 -14.13
N ILE A 20 -4.71 2.51 -14.79
CA ILE A 20 -5.40 3.23 -15.86
C ILE A 20 -5.48 2.42 -17.17
N ARG A 21 -4.86 1.23 -17.23
CA ARG A 21 -5.00 0.29 -18.33
C ARG A 21 -6.40 -0.33 -18.31
N ARG A 22 -7.05 -0.32 -19.47
CA ARG A 22 -8.39 -0.87 -19.67
C ARG A 22 -8.35 -2.41 -19.75
N SER A 23 -9.54 -3.01 -19.67
CA SER A 23 -9.72 -4.47 -19.73
C SER A 23 -9.31 -5.08 -21.07
N ASP A 24 -9.26 -4.29 -22.15
CA ASP A 24 -8.74 -4.68 -23.47
C ASP A 24 -7.22 -4.55 -23.60
N GLY A 25 -6.52 -4.17 -22.51
CA GLY A 25 -5.07 -3.97 -22.47
C GLY A 25 -4.60 -2.60 -22.98
N THR A 26 -5.51 -1.74 -23.45
CA THR A 26 -5.14 -0.42 -23.96
C THR A 26 -5.09 0.64 -22.85
N TYR A 27 -4.27 1.67 -23.07
CA TYR A 27 -4.24 2.86 -22.22
C TYR A 27 -5.06 4.00 -22.85
N PRO A 28 -5.80 4.81 -22.07
CA PRO A 28 -6.47 5.99 -22.58
C PRO A 28 -5.53 6.93 -23.34
N THR A 29 -6.01 7.58 -24.40
CA THR A 29 -5.21 8.53 -25.18
C THR A 29 -4.69 9.67 -24.31
N GLY A 30 -3.40 10.01 -24.46
CA GLY A 30 -2.75 11.07 -23.68
C GLY A 30 -2.48 10.72 -22.22
N SER A 31 -2.53 9.43 -21.86
CA SER A 31 -2.18 8.92 -20.53
C SER A 31 -0.80 8.27 -20.49
N THR A 32 -0.17 8.28 -19.31
CA THR A 32 1.06 7.56 -19.03
C THR A 32 0.96 6.97 -17.62
N GLU A 33 1.32 5.69 -17.48
CA GLU A 33 1.41 5.02 -16.19
C GLU A 33 2.88 4.67 -15.93
N VAL A 34 3.42 5.08 -14.77
CA VAL A 34 4.85 5.00 -14.45
C VAL A 34 5.05 4.34 -13.11
N ILE A 35 5.94 3.35 -13.06
CA ILE A 35 6.28 2.63 -11.84
C ILE A 35 7.31 3.39 -11.00
N TYR A 36 7.15 3.35 -9.68
CA TYR A 36 8.01 3.99 -8.69
C TYR A 36 8.32 3.04 -7.52
N PRO A 37 9.51 3.15 -6.90
CA PRO A 37 9.85 2.39 -5.72
C PRO A 37 9.05 2.86 -4.50
N GLY A 38 9.20 2.14 -3.39
CA GLY A 38 8.44 2.38 -2.17
C GLY A 38 7.03 1.77 -2.14
N VAL A 39 6.43 1.79 -0.96
CA VAL A 39 5.04 1.38 -0.66
C VAL A 39 4.06 2.54 -0.92
N HIS A 40 2.79 2.42 -0.48
CA HIS A 40 1.72 3.37 -0.83
C HIS A 40 2.06 4.85 -0.59
N SER A 41 2.45 5.22 0.65
CA SER A 41 2.73 6.61 1.01
C SER A 41 4.17 7.04 0.69
N ASP A 42 5.07 6.11 0.34
CA ASP A 42 6.36 6.47 -0.27
C ASP A 42 6.18 7.11 -1.65
N LEU A 43 5.05 6.83 -2.32
CA LEU A 43 4.68 7.48 -3.56
C LEU A 43 3.76 8.68 -3.29
N GLY A 44 2.66 8.46 -2.56
CA GLY A 44 1.62 9.48 -2.39
C GLY A 44 1.96 10.61 -1.41
N GLY A 45 3.01 10.45 -0.62
CA GLY A 45 3.30 11.31 0.53
C GLY A 45 2.47 10.94 1.77
N GLY A 46 2.94 11.37 2.94
CA GLY A 46 2.24 11.21 4.21
C GLY A 46 3.04 10.58 5.34
N TYR A 47 4.21 10.00 5.05
CA TYR A 47 5.17 9.63 6.10
C TYR A 47 5.93 10.87 6.59
N PRO A 48 6.04 11.09 7.91
CA PRO A 48 6.94 12.12 8.44
C PRO A 48 8.40 11.64 8.45
N PRO A 49 9.38 12.56 8.45
CA PRO A 49 10.79 12.22 8.65
C PRO A 49 11.01 11.41 9.94
N GLY A 50 11.79 10.34 9.83
CA GLY A 50 12.13 9.44 10.94
C GLY A 50 11.14 8.29 11.18
N GLU A 51 9.97 8.27 10.53
CA GLU A 51 9.02 7.16 10.67
C GLU A 51 9.67 5.84 10.24
N GLN A 52 9.52 4.77 11.03
CA GLN A 52 10.26 3.51 10.83
C GLN A 52 11.80 3.63 10.68
N GLY A 53 12.39 4.75 11.14
CA GLY A 53 13.80 5.06 10.96
C GLY A 53 14.15 5.44 9.51
N LYS A 54 13.17 5.84 8.70
CA LYS A 54 13.34 6.25 7.31
C LYS A 54 13.41 7.77 7.21
N ALA A 55 14.12 8.28 6.20
CA ALA A 55 14.24 9.70 5.88
C ALA A 55 14.58 10.57 7.11
N ILE A 56 15.51 10.12 7.95
CA ILE A 56 15.89 10.83 9.18
C ILE A 56 16.54 12.17 8.79
N GLY A 57 15.88 13.26 9.14
CA GLY A 57 16.31 14.63 8.86
C GLY A 57 15.37 15.66 9.47
N GLU A 58 15.77 16.93 9.43
CA GLU A 58 14.95 18.05 9.93
C GLU A 58 13.88 18.50 8.92
N THR A 59 14.00 18.07 7.67
CA THR A 59 13.11 18.44 6.56
C THR A 59 12.62 17.20 5.81
N ASP A 60 11.65 17.40 4.93
CA ASP A 60 11.06 16.37 4.07
C ASP A 60 11.98 15.94 2.91
N GLY A 61 13.15 16.58 2.75
CA GLY A 61 14.02 16.40 1.59
C GLY A 61 14.55 14.99 1.36
N LEU A 62 14.53 14.13 2.39
CA LEU A 62 14.94 12.73 2.31
C LEU A 62 13.78 11.74 2.12
N LEU A 63 12.52 12.21 2.15
CA LEU A 63 11.34 11.36 1.95
C LEU A 63 11.25 10.90 0.49
N LEU A 64 11.03 9.60 0.27
CA LEU A 64 10.96 9.03 -1.08
C LEU A 64 9.86 9.68 -1.94
N SER A 65 8.79 10.15 -1.32
CA SER A 65 7.67 10.82 -1.98
C SER A 65 8.06 12.14 -2.64
N GLN A 66 9.17 12.76 -2.25
CA GLN A 66 9.65 13.98 -2.91
C GLN A 66 9.92 13.75 -4.40
N ILE A 67 10.41 12.57 -4.80
CA ILE A 67 10.66 12.28 -6.22
C ILE A 67 9.35 12.32 -7.02
N ALA A 68 8.31 11.64 -6.51
CA ALA A 68 7.00 11.60 -7.16
C ALA A 68 6.28 12.96 -7.13
N LEU A 69 6.46 13.73 -6.04
CA LEU A 69 5.99 15.11 -5.93
C LEU A 69 6.55 15.98 -7.06
N HIS A 70 7.88 15.94 -7.26
CA HIS A 70 8.55 16.72 -8.31
C HIS A 70 8.14 16.28 -9.72
N GLU A 71 8.01 14.97 -9.98
CA GLU A 71 7.52 14.50 -11.28
C GLU A 71 6.09 14.99 -11.55
N MET A 72 5.19 14.84 -10.57
CA MET A 72 3.80 15.26 -10.72
C MET A 72 3.69 16.78 -10.90
N TYR A 73 4.47 17.56 -10.15
CA TYR A 73 4.58 19.01 -10.31
C TYR A 73 5.04 19.37 -11.73
N ALA A 74 6.12 18.76 -12.23
CA ALA A 74 6.63 19.02 -13.57
C ALA A 74 5.61 18.63 -14.66
N ALA A 75 4.94 17.49 -14.52
CA ALA A 75 3.92 17.03 -15.46
C ALA A 75 2.70 17.95 -15.48
N ALA A 76 2.22 18.39 -14.32
CA ALA A 76 1.10 19.31 -14.18
C ALA A 76 1.47 20.71 -14.74
N PHE A 77 2.64 21.22 -14.39
CA PHE A 77 3.16 22.50 -14.88
C PHE A 77 3.27 22.50 -16.41
N LYS A 78 3.88 21.45 -16.99
CA LYS A 78 4.00 21.28 -18.46
C LYS A 78 2.63 21.17 -19.15
N ALA A 79 1.61 20.66 -18.46
CA ALA A 79 0.24 20.61 -18.96
C ALA A 79 -0.54 21.93 -18.81
N GLY A 80 0.05 22.97 -18.23
CA GLY A 80 -0.55 24.29 -18.06
C GLY A 80 -1.30 24.48 -16.73
N ALA A 81 -1.08 23.63 -15.74
CA ALA A 81 -1.63 23.86 -14.41
C ALA A 81 -1.07 25.16 -13.81
N PRO A 82 -1.90 26.01 -13.17
CA PRO A 82 -1.47 27.30 -12.63
C PRO A 82 -0.71 27.13 -11.30
N LEU A 83 0.46 26.50 -11.35
CA LEU A 83 1.31 26.26 -10.19
C LEU A 83 2.30 27.41 -9.99
N LYS A 84 2.66 27.65 -8.73
CA LYS A 84 3.73 28.57 -8.35
C LYS A 84 5.08 27.98 -8.72
N VAL A 85 6.07 28.84 -8.95
CA VAL A 85 7.46 28.46 -9.24
C VAL A 85 8.41 29.08 -8.21
N PRO A 86 9.64 28.58 -8.05
CA PRO A 86 10.67 29.32 -7.32
C PRO A 86 10.83 30.73 -7.89
N GLN A 87 11.01 31.74 -7.04
CA GLN A 87 11.11 33.14 -7.50
C GLN A 87 12.26 33.34 -8.51
N SER A 88 13.36 32.60 -8.33
CA SER A 88 14.50 32.60 -9.25
C SER A 88 14.17 32.06 -10.65
N ALA A 89 13.09 31.30 -10.81
CA ALA A 89 12.64 30.78 -12.09
C ALA A 89 11.70 31.74 -12.85
N LEU A 90 11.29 32.86 -12.23
CA LEU A 90 10.45 33.85 -12.91
C LEU A 90 11.27 34.65 -13.95
N PRO A 91 10.75 34.81 -15.18
CA PRO A 91 11.28 35.76 -16.15
C PRO A 91 11.39 37.18 -15.58
N ASN A 92 12.36 37.97 -16.06
CA ASN A 92 12.63 39.32 -15.54
C ASN A 92 11.39 40.24 -15.58
N ASP A 93 10.54 40.12 -16.59
CA ASP A 93 9.30 40.89 -16.77
C ASP A 93 8.16 40.44 -15.83
N LEU A 94 8.32 39.29 -15.16
CA LEU A 94 7.34 38.72 -14.23
C LEU A 94 7.82 38.73 -12.77
N GLN A 95 9.01 39.27 -12.48
CA GLN A 95 9.60 39.29 -11.13
C GLN A 95 8.70 39.98 -10.09
N ASP A 96 7.96 41.01 -10.48
CA ASP A 96 7.03 41.73 -9.58
C ASP A 96 5.74 40.95 -9.27
N GLN A 97 5.47 39.85 -9.98
CA GLN A 97 4.26 39.03 -9.81
C GLN A 97 4.46 37.98 -8.72
N LEU A 98 4.71 38.43 -7.48
CA LEU A 98 5.02 37.55 -6.33
C LEU A 98 3.94 36.50 -6.02
N TRP A 99 2.70 36.70 -6.47
CA TRP A 99 1.64 35.69 -6.36
C TRP A 99 1.93 34.41 -7.17
N ARG A 100 2.82 34.48 -8.17
CA ARG A 100 3.34 33.32 -8.93
C ARG A 100 4.52 32.63 -8.25
N ALA A 101 5.15 33.28 -7.28
CA ALA A 101 6.31 32.75 -6.59
C ALA A 101 5.90 31.85 -5.41
N MET A 102 6.62 30.74 -5.25
CA MET A 102 6.61 29.96 -4.02
C MET A 102 7.22 30.79 -2.88
N ASN A 103 6.52 30.89 -1.75
CA ASN A 103 7.12 31.48 -0.55
C ASN A 103 8.10 30.48 0.10
N ALA A 104 8.81 30.91 1.14
CA ALA A 104 9.81 30.08 1.81
C ALA A 104 9.25 28.77 2.38
N ASP A 105 7.99 28.75 2.81
CA ASP A 105 7.36 27.55 3.38
C ASP A 105 7.10 26.51 2.28
N ILE A 106 6.51 26.93 1.17
CA ILE A 106 6.25 26.06 0.01
C ILE A 106 7.58 25.59 -0.61
N GLN A 107 8.61 26.45 -0.68
CA GLN A 107 9.92 26.02 -1.18
C GLN A 107 10.48 24.87 -0.33
N ARG A 108 10.36 24.95 1.00
CA ARG A 108 10.80 23.90 1.92
C ARG A 108 10.02 22.59 1.76
N GLU A 109 8.71 22.65 1.49
CA GLU A 109 7.90 21.46 1.18
C GLU A 109 8.35 20.75 -0.12
N PHE A 110 8.99 21.49 -1.03
CA PHE A 110 9.56 20.96 -2.27
C PHE A 110 11.07 20.71 -2.20
N ASP A 111 11.70 20.84 -1.03
CA ASP A 111 13.12 20.52 -0.89
C ASP A 111 13.35 19.04 -1.22
N ILE A 112 14.47 18.75 -1.88
CA ILE A 112 14.86 17.38 -2.21
C ILE A 112 16.37 17.20 -2.08
N ASP A 113 16.77 16.18 -1.33
CA ASP A 113 18.17 15.92 -1.04
C ASP A 113 18.84 15.15 -2.19
N THR A 114 20.09 15.53 -2.52
CA THR A 114 20.86 14.87 -3.58
C THR A 114 21.15 13.40 -3.24
N GLN A 115 21.27 13.05 -1.96
CA GLN A 115 21.41 11.67 -1.51
C GLN A 115 20.19 10.82 -1.89
N LEU A 116 18.98 11.35 -1.70
CA LEU A 116 17.74 10.68 -2.13
C LEU A 116 17.74 10.49 -3.66
N VAL A 117 18.06 11.53 -4.42
CA VAL A 117 18.15 11.47 -5.89
C VAL A 117 19.13 10.39 -6.35
N ASN A 118 20.31 10.31 -5.73
CA ASN A 118 21.32 9.30 -6.05
C ASN A 118 20.84 7.88 -5.77
N ARG A 119 20.17 7.66 -4.63
CA ARG A 119 19.59 6.35 -4.26
C ARG A 119 18.45 5.95 -5.20
N PHE A 120 17.56 6.88 -5.56
CA PHE A 120 16.50 6.64 -6.53
C PHE A 120 17.06 6.30 -7.93
N ASN A 121 18.09 7.01 -8.37
CA ASN A 121 18.75 6.73 -9.65
C ASN A 121 19.48 5.38 -9.64
N ALA A 122 20.05 4.97 -8.51
CA ALA A 122 20.61 3.64 -8.36
C ALA A 122 19.53 2.54 -8.48
N TRP A 123 18.32 2.77 -7.96
CA TRP A 123 17.17 1.88 -8.19
C TRP A 123 16.83 1.76 -9.68
N ARG A 124 16.79 2.88 -10.41
CA ARG A 124 16.57 2.87 -11.87
C ARG A 124 17.65 2.08 -12.60
N GLN A 125 18.92 2.29 -12.25
CA GLN A 125 20.04 1.62 -12.89
C GLN A 125 20.04 0.11 -12.62
N VAL A 126 19.96 -0.29 -11.35
CA VAL A 126 20.13 -1.69 -10.93
C VAL A 126 18.91 -2.53 -11.26
N THR A 127 17.70 -2.02 -10.99
CA THR A 127 16.48 -2.83 -11.08
C THR A 127 15.81 -2.77 -12.45
N LEU A 128 16.01 -1.67 -13.20
CA LEU A 128 15.42 -1.46 -14.52
C LEU A 128 16.44 -1.53 -15.66
N GLY A 129 17.75 -1.61 -15.35
CA GLY A 129 18.81 -1.65 -16.36
C GLY A 129 18.89 -0.38 -17.20
N LEU A 130 18.49 0.77 -16.65
CA LEU A 130 18.49 2.04 -17.35
C LEU A 130 19.88 2.69 -17.30
N ASP A 131 20.35 3.16 -18.45
CA ASP A 131 21.53 4.00 -18.54
C ASP A 131 21.23 5.37 -17.95
N MET A 132 22.05 5.79 -16.99
CA MET A 132 21.93 7.12 -16.39
C MET A 132 22.69 8.14 -17.24
N PRO A 133 22.07 9.30 -17.58
CA PRO A 133 22.76 10.33 -18.34
C PRO A 133 23.96 10.87 -17.56
N LYS A 134 24.99 11.30 -18.30
CA LYS A 134 26.17 11.93 -17.70
C LYS A 134 25.76 13.25 -17.05
N GLN A 135 26.29 13.48 -15.86
CA GLN A 135 26.05 14.71 -15.10
C GLN A 135 27.16 15.74 -15.37
N PRO A 136 26.87 17.05 -15.33
CA PRO A 136 25.53 17.63 -15.21
C PRO A 136 24.72 17.52 -16.52
N LEU A 137 23.39 17.51 -16.41
CA LEU A 137 22.49 17.62 -17.56
C LEU A 137 22.58 19.02 -18.19
N SER A 138 22.39 19.11 -19.51
CA SER A 138 22.10 20.39 -20.17
C SER A 138 20.73 20.94 -19.76
N ASP A 139 20.50 22.24 -19.95
CA ASP A 139 19.21 22.88 -19.64
C ASP A 139 18.06 22.23 -20.43
N GLU A 140 18.30 21.86 -21.70
CA GLU A 140 17.31 21.16 -22.51
C GLU A 140 16.99 19.75 -22.00
N GLU A 141 17.99 19.01 -21.52
CA GLU A 141 17.81 17.69 -20.92
C GLU A 141 17.09 17.80 -19.56
N ALA A 142 17.46 18.78 -18.74
CA ALA A 142 16.83 19.02 -17.44
C ALA A 142 15.37 19.48 -17.56
N ALA A 143 15.02 20.22 -18.62
CA ALA A 143 13.66 20.69 -18.88
C ALA A 143 12.72 19.61 -19.41
N ARG A 144 13.22 18.41 -19.74
CA ARG A 144 12.43 17.33 -20.35
C ARG A 144 12.59 16.03 -19.59
N PHE A 145 11.52 15.63 -18.91
CA PHE A 145 11.38 14.26 -18.40
C PHE A 145 10.36 13.48 -19.24
N GLU A 146 10.82 12.38 -19.82
CA GLU A 146 9.99 11.39 -20.50
C GLU A 146 10.27 10.00 -19.90
N PRO A 147 9.29 9.34 -19.27
CA PRO A 147 9.46 8.00 -18.75
C PRO A 147 9.86 7.01 -19.85
N VAL A 148 10.83 6.15 -19.55
CA VAL A 148 11.25 5.08 -20.47
C VAL A 148 10.15 4.02 -20.51
N ARG A 149 9.75 3.62 -21.73
CA ARG A 149 8.75 2.56 -21.92
C ARG A 149 9.30 1.22 -21.42
N ALA A 150 8.61 0.62 -20.46
CA ALA A 150 8.96 -0.71 -19.97
C ALA A 150 8.87 -1.76 -21.10
N SER A 151 9.81 -2.71 -21.09
CA SER A 151 9.86 -3.85 -22.03
C SER A 151 8.87 -4.98 -21.68
N VAL A 152 8.27 -4.91 -20.49
CA VAL A 152 7.33 -5.90 -19.96
C VAL A 152 6.02 -5.24 -19.54
N ALA A 153 4.95 -6.05 -19.42
CA ALA A 153 3.68 -5.60 -18.89
C ALA A 153 3.79 -5.18 -17.41
N LEU A 154 2.85 -4.35 -16.96
CA LEU A 154 2.82 -3.81 -15.60
C LEU A 154 2.92 -4.90 -14.53
N GLU A 155 2.17 -5.99 -14.68
CA GLU A 155 2.17 -7.10 -13.72
C GLU A 155 3.57 -7.70 -13.58
N GLN A 156 4.26 -7.93 -14.70
CA GLN A 156 5.61 -8.48 -14.67
C GLN A 156 6.61 -7.46 -14.11
N ALA A 157 6.45 -6.17 -14.41
CA ALA A 157 7.27 -5.11 -13.83
C ALA A 157 7.13 -5.07 -12.30
N MET A 158 5.90 -5.15 -11.79
CA MET A 158 5.60 -5.21 -10.36
C MET A 158 6.22 -6.44 -9.70
N LYS A 159 6.12 -7.62 -10.33
CA LYS A 159 6.78 -8.86 -9.86
C LYS A 159 8.30 -8.72 -9.81
N ASN A 160 8.91 -8.17 -10.86
CA ASN A 160 10.36 -7.95 -10.91
C ASN A 160 10.84 -7.03 -9.78
N GLN A 161 10.11 -5.95 -9.51
CA GLN A 161 10.42 -5.02 -8.42
C GLN A 161 10.22 -5.67 -7.05
N MET A 162 9.17 -6.47 -6.89
CA MET A 162 8.94 -7.21 -5.66
C MET A 162 10.05 -8.23 -5.36
N ASN A 163 10.64 -8.85 -6.38
CA ASN A 163 11.79 -9.74 -6.19
C ASN A 163 12.98 -9.01 -5.55
N TRP A 164 13.25 -7.77 -5.95
CA TRP A 164 14.33 -6.95 -5.36
C TRP A 164 14.08 -6.63 -3.89
N LEU A 165 12.87 -6.20 -3.54
CA LEU A 165 12.52 -5.97 -2.13
C LEU A 165 12.50 -7.28 -1.32
N THR A 166 12.05 -8.39 -1.93
CA THR A 166 12.11 -9.70 -1.29
C THR A 166 13.55 -10.13 -1.01
N ALA A 167 14.49 -9.86 -1.92
CA ALA A 167 15.91 -10.09 -1.69
C ALA A 167 16.46 -9.26 -0.52
N TRP A 168 16.06 -7.99 -0.42
CA TRP A 168 16.37 -7.14 0.73
C TRP A 168 15.81 -7.73 2.04
N ARG A 169 14.54 -8.17 2.05
CA ARG A 169 13.90 -8.81 3.20
C ARG A 169 14.55 -10.15 3.58
N ILE A 170 14.99 -10.97 2.62
CA ILE A 170 15.73 -12.20 2.95
C ILE A 170 16.99 -11.86 3.77
N ASN A 171 17.73 -10.82 3.40
CA ASN A 171 18.92 -10.43 4.14
C ASN A 171 18.60 -9.75 5.49
N ARG A 172 17.71 -8.76 5.51
CA ARG A 172 17.39 -7.97 6.71
C ARG A 172 16.53 -8.77 7.68
N TYR A 173 15.47 -9.41 7.19
CA TYR A 173 14.49 -10.09 8.03
C TYR A 173 14.86 -11.55 8.28
N ALA A 174 14.95 -12.38 7.24
CA ALA A 174 15.16 -13.82 7.44
C ALA A 174 16.56 -14.15 7.97
N ASN A 175 17.60 -13.52 7.41
CA ASN A 175 18.98 -13.73 7.87
C ASN A 175 19.34 -12.91 9.12
N GLY A 176 18.37 -12.21 9.74
CA GLY A 176 18.53 -11.55 11.03
C GLY A 176 19.41 -10.30 11.05
N THR A 177 19.79 -9.71 9.92
CA THR A 177 20.68 -8.54 9.89
C THR A 177 19.99 -7.22 10.26
N LEU A 178 18.65 -7.18 10.33
CA LEU A 178 17.87 -6.01 10.74
C LEU A 178 18.32 -5.44 12.07
N LEU A 179 18.58 -6.29 13.07
CA LEU A 179 18.89 -5.85 14.43
C LEU A 179 20.22 -5.11 14.57
N GLY A 180 21.11 -5.20 13.58
CA GLY A 180 22.35 -4.43 13.51
C GLY A 180 22.30 -3.28 12.51
N ALA A 181 21.16 -3.03 11.87
CA ALA A 181 21.03 -1.99 10.86
C ALA A 181 20.81 -0.61 11.53
N PRO A 182 21.54 0.45 11.12
CA PRO A 182 21.39 1.77 11.72
C PRO A 182 19.95 2.32 11.72
N PHE A 183 19.24 2.21 10.60
CA PHE A 183 17.85 2.69 10.48
C PHE A 183 16.92 2.04 11.51
N PHE A 184 17.16 0.78 11.88
CA PHE A 184 16.35 0.08 12.87
C PHE A 184 16.59 0.63 14.28
N HIS A 185 17.83 0.99 14.61
CA HIS A 185 18.15 1.58 15.91
C HIS A 185 17.55 2.98 16.09
N GLU A 186 17.48 3.75 15.01
CA GLU A 186 16.90 5.10 14.98
C GLU A 186 15.37 5.10 14.89
N ALA A 187 14.74 3.96 14.59
CA ALA A 187 13.29 3.88 14.49
C ALA A 187 12.61 4.20 15.84
N PRO A 188 11.54 5.04 15.86
CA PRO A 188 10.83 5.39 17.08
C PRO A 188 10.30 4.18 17.85
N ASN A 189 10.40 4.20 19.18
CA ASN A 189 9.90 3.09 20.01
C ASN A 189 9.52 3.52 21.45
N ARG A 190 9.14 4.78 21.66
CA ARG A 190 8.89 5.30 23.01
C ARG A 190 7.66 4.65 23.65
N ASP A 191 6.60 4.45 22.88
CA ASP A 191 5.34 3.86 23.34
C ASP A 191 5.40 2.34 23.56
N ALA A 192 6.55 1.70 23.30
CA ALA A 192 6.79 0.33 23.76
C ALA A 192 6.78 0.24 25.30
N LYS A 193 7.06 1.35 26.00
CA LYS A 193 6.91 1.45 27.44
C LYS A 193 5.48 1.85 27.77
N LYS A 194 4.78 0.99 28.52
CA LYS A 194 3.37 1.21 28.92
C LYS A 194 3.10 2.61 29.50
N ALA A 195 3.99 3.12 30.36
CA ALA A 195 3.83 4.46 30.93
C ALA A 195 3.86 5.59 29.88
N HIS A 196 4.72 5.46 28.86
CA HIS A 196 4.78 6.43 27.78
C HIS A 196 3.56 6.30 26.85
N TYR A 197 3.14 5.07 26.53
CA TYR A 197 1.91 4.81 25.78
C TYR A 197 0.69 5.50 26.40
N GLU A 198 0.47 5.29 27.70
CA GLU A 198 -0.66 5.89 28.43
C GLU A 198 -0.59 7.43 28.44
N GLN A 199 0.63 7.99 28.50
CA GLN A 199 0.86 9.43 28.41
C GLN A 199 0.53 9.97 27.01
N SER A 200 1.04 9.33 25.96
CA SER A 200 0.80 9.72 24.56
C SER A 200 -0.68 9.61 24.20
N GLU A 201 -1.35 8.53 24.60
CA GLU A 201 -2.78 8.32 24.35
C GLU A 201 -3.62 9.40 25.06
N LYS A 202 -3.28 9.73 26.31
CA LYS A 202 -3.95 10.79 27.05
C LYS A 202 -3.73 12.16 26.40
N ALA A 203 -2.52 12.44 25.92
CA ALA A 203 -2.21 13.69 25.23
C ALA A 203 -3.01 13.83 23.93
N GLN A 204 -3.10 12.76 23.12
CA GLN A 204 -3.90 12.74 21.90
C GLN A 204 -5.39 12.96 22.22
N LYS A 205 -5.95 12.24 23.21
CA LYS A 205 -7.35 12.40 23.63
C LYS A 205 -7.64 13.83 24.10
N ALA A 206 -6.72 14.44 24.85
CA ALA A 206 -6.86 15.83 25.29
C ALA A 206 -6.85 16.80 24.10
N ALA A 207 -5.96 16.60 23.12
CA ALA A 207 -5.91 17.43 21.92
C ALA A 207 -7.19 17.28 21.07
N GLN A 208 -7.70 16.06 20.91
CA GLN A 208 -8.96 15.78 20.22
C GLN A 208 -10.14 16.46 20.91
N GLN A 209 -10.24 16.40 22.23
CA GLN A 209 -11.27 17.10 23.00
C GLN A 209 -11.22 18.62 22.81
N GLN A 210 -10.03 19.21 22.72
CA GLN A 210 -9.88 20.64 22.43
C GLN A 210 -10.40 21.00 21.03
N VAL A 211 -10.14 20.17 20.02
CA VAL A 211 -10.67 20.37 18.68
C VAL A 211 -12.19 20.26 18.68
N GLU A 212 -12.76 19.24 19.33
CA GLU A 212 -14.21 19.05 19.42
C GLU A 212 -14.91 20.22 20.13
N ALA A 213 -14.32 20.73 21.21
CA ALA A 213 -14.81 21.92 21.89
C ALA A 213 -14.83 23.15 20.97
N LYS A 214 -13.77 23.37 20.18
CA LYS A 214 -13.70 24.46 19.20
C LYS A 214 -14.73 24.27 18.08
N ARG A 215 -14.91 23.06 17.55
CA ARG A 215 -15.94 22.75 16.55
C ARG A 215 -17.34 23.03 17.08
N LYS A 216 -17.61 22.65 18.33
CA LYS A 216 -18.89 22.95 19.00
C LYS A 216 -19.11 24.46 19.13
N ALA A 217 -18.07 25.22 19.47
CA ALA A 217 -18.15 26.68 19.53
C ALA A 217 -18.45 27.31 18.15
N GLN A 218 -17.76 26.85 17.08
CA GLN A 218 -18.02 27.28 15.69
C GLN A 218 -19.47 27.03 15.28
N TRP A 219 -20.03 25.87 15.64
CA TRP A 219 -21.44 25.55 15.39
C TRP A 219 -22.40 26.44 16.18
N ASN A 220 -22.13 26.68 17.47
CA ASN A 220 -22.96 27.54 18.29
C ASN A 220 -22.99 28.98 17.75
N GLU A 221 -21.85 29.51 17.31
CA GLU A 221 -21.74 30.82 16.67
C GLU A 221 -22.53 30.88 15.36
N PHE A 222 -22.35 29.89 14.49
CA PHE A 222 -23.10 29.78 13.23
C PHE A 222 -24.63 29.77 13.45
N LEU A 223 -25.10 28.99 14.43
CA LEU A 223 -26.52 28.90 14.76
C LEU A 223 -27.06 30.20 15.37
N ARG A 224 -26.28 30.85 16.25
CA ARG A 224 -26.63 32.14 16.87
C ARG A 224 -26.78 33.25 15.83
N ASP A 225 -25.86 33.29 14.87
CA ASP A 225 -25.78 34.37 13.89
C ASP A 225 -26.72 34.15 12.67
N GLY A 226 -27.52 33.07 12.68
CA GLY A 226 -28.47 32.76 11.61
C GLY A 226 -27.80 32.43 10.27
N GLY A 227 -26.60 31.85 10.32
CA GLY A 227 -25.81 31.57 9.13
C GLY A 227 -26.54 30.64 8.16
N LYS A 228 -26.35 30.88 6.85
CA LYS A 228 -26.93 30.05 5.77
C LYS A 228 -26.00 28.92 5.31
N THR A 229 -24.69 29.08 5.51
CA THR A 229 -23.65 28.14 5.06
C THR A 229 -22.91 27.58 6.26
N PRO A 230 -22.91 26.25 6.48
CA PRO A 230 -22.19 25.62 7.59
C PRO A 230 -20.73 26.08 7.70
N PRO A 231 -20.19 26.26 8.92
CA PRO A 231 -18.82 26.72 9.10
C PRO A 231 -17.82 25.66 8.66
N LEU A 232 -16.68 26.10 8.11
CA LEU A 232 -15.51 25.24 7.93
C LEU A 232 -14.93 24.92 9.30
N LEU A 233 -15.14 23.68 9.74
CA LEU A 233 -14.71 23.22 11.05
C LEU A 233 -13.19 23.09 11.12
N MET A 234 -12.63 23.37 12.30
CA MET A 234 -11.21 23.13 12.59
C MET A 234 -10.84 21.67 12.25
N GLN A 235 -9.67 21.47 11.64
CA GLN A 235 -9.14 20.15 11.33
C GLN A 235 -8.95 19.32 12.61
N GLY A 236 -9.19 18.01 12.50
CA GLY A 236 -8.97 17.06 13.59
C GLY A 236 -7.49 16.91 13.91
N VAL A 237 -7.18 16.37 15.09
CA VAL A 237 -5.86 15.75 15.28
C VAL A 237 -5.88 14.36 14.62
N PRO A 238 -4.72 13.84 14.19
CA PRO A 238 -4.61 12.45 13.76
C PRO A 238 -5.12 11.49 14.85
N ASP A 239 -5.63 10.34 14.42
CA ASP A 239 -5.94 9.25 15.33
C ASP A 239 -4.69 8.84 16.11
N PHE A 240 -4.88 8.32 17.33
CA PHE A 240 -3.75 7.91 18.14
C PHE A 240 -3.02 6.73 17.50
N ASP A 241 -1.78 6.95 17.12
CA ASP A 241 -0.88 5.95 16.57
C ASP A 241 0.39 5.88 17.44
N PRO A 242 0.62 4.77 18.16
CA PRO A 242 1.71 4.68 19.13
C PRO A 242 3.06 4.48 18.46
N GLU A 243 4.07 5.22 18.94
CA GLU A 243 5.46 5.15 18.49
C GLU A 243 6.13 3.83 18.91
N THR A 244 5.91 2.81 18.09
CA THR A 244 6.32 1.41 18.34
C THR A 244 7.01 0.80 17.12
N ALA A 245 7.59 1.62 16.25
CA ALA A 245 8.14 1.22 14.96
C ALA A 245 9.20 0.11 15.08
N GLN A 246 10.07 0.13 16.10
CA GLN A 246 10.99 -1.01 16.31
C GLN A 246 10.28 -2.32 16.61
N ASN A 247 9.24 -2.31 17.44
CA ASN A 247 8.46 -3.51 17.74
C ASN A 247 7.75 -4.02 16.49
N GLN A 248 7.10 -3.11 15.76
CA GLN A 248 6.43 -3.39 14.49
C GLN A 248 7.39 -4.01 13.46
N LEU A 249 8.57 -3.43 13.28
CA LEU A 249 9.60 -3.95 12.37
C LEU A 249 10.17 -5.31 12.82
N ARG A 250 10.39 -5.53 14.13
CA ARG A 250 10.85 -6.84 14.64
C ARG A 250 9.82 -7.93 14.37
N GLU A 251 8.56 -7.66 14.65
CA GLU A 251 7.49 -8.63 14.40
C GLU A 251 7.31 -8.87 12.90
N ALA A 252 7.56 -7.86 12.06
CA ALA A 252 7.48 -7.96 10.60
C ALA A 252 8.58 -8.86 10.08
N ALA A 253 9.79 -8.67 10.59
CA ALA A 253 10.91 -9.54 10.32
C ALA A 253 10.67 -10.97 10.77
N ALA A 254 10.10 -11.17 11.97
CA ALA A 254 9.76 -12.48 12.49
C ALA A 254 8.70 -13.19 11.64
N GLU A 255 7.65 -12.47 11.20
CA GLU A 255 6.64 -12.99 10.29
C GLU A 255 7.26 -13.41 8.94
N PHE A 256 8.04 -12.52 8.32
CA PHE A 256 8.72 -12.82 7.07
C PHE A 256 9.65 -14.03 7.21
N ASN A 257 10.42 -14.10 8.31
CA ASN A 257 11.33 -15.20 8.59
C ASN A 257 10.60 -16.55 8.71
N SER A 258 9.50 -16.57 9.48
CA SER A 258 8.65 -17.77 9.62
C SER A 258 8.11 -18.23 8.26
N ASP A 259 7.59 -17.30 7.45
CA ASP A 259 7.06 -17.63 6.12
C ASP A 259 8.14 -18.15 5.17
N TYR A 260 9.30 -17.49 5.17
CA TYR A 260 10.42 -17.83 4.30
C TYR A 260 10.96 -19.24 4.57
N HIS A 261 11.04 -19.63 5.84
CA HIS A 261 11.45 -20.99 6.24
C HIS A 261 10.31 -22.01 6.21
N GLY A 262 9.07 -21.57 5.99
CA GLY A 262 7.92 -22.46 5.92
C GLY A 262 7.47 -23.01 7.28
N ASP A 263 7.83 -22.31 8.35
CA ASP A 263 7.40 -22.64 9.70
C ASP A 263 5.89 -22.41 9.81
N GLN A 264 5.19 -23.37 10.45
CA GLN A 264 3.76 -23.21 10.71
C GLN A 264 3.58 -22.08 11.71
N ARG A 265 2.96 -20.97 11.28
CA ARG A 265 2.38 -20.01 12.20
C ARG A 265 1.40 -20.78 13.10
N GLU A 266 1.44 -20.57 14.41
CA GLU A 266 0.40 -21.05 15.32
C GLU A 266 -0.93 -20.40 14.92
N GLN A 267 -1.64 -21.02 13.98
CA GLN A 267 -2.99 -20.64 13.63
C GLN A 267 -3.90 -21.31 14.64
N HIS A 268 -4.28 -20.59 15.69
CA HIS A 268 -5.40 -21.00 16.52
C HIS A 268 -6.63 -21.08 15.60
N SER A 269 -7.01 -22.30 15.25
CA SER A 269 -8.01 -22.60 14.22
C SER A 269 -9.36 -21.92 14.52
N ARG A 270 -9.95 -21.35 13.46
CA ARG A 270 -11.22 -20.56 13.33
C ARG A 270 -11.00 -19.05 13.30
N TRP A 271 -10.58 -18.54 12.13
CA TRP A 271 -10.64 -17.11 11.84
C TRP A 271 -12.11 -16.67 11.68
N GLN A 272 -12.45 -15.62 12.42
CA GLN A 272 -13.78 -15.02 12.47
C GLN A 272 -13.64 -13.56 12.07
N PHE A 273 -14.41 -13.13 11.07
CA PHE A 273 -14.44 -11.74 10.64
C PHE A 273 -15.86 -11.21 10.82
N ALA A 274 -16.04 -10.35 11.83
CA ALA A 274 -17.32 -9.73 12.13
C ALA A 274 -17.43 -8.39 11.39
N VAL A 275 -18.55 -8.21 10.71
CA VAL A 275 -18.87 -6.97 10.01
C VAL A 275 -20.18 -6.43 10.57
N ASP A 276 -20.11 -5.24 11.17
CA ASP A 276 -21.26 -4.64 11.84
C ASP A 276 -22.36 -4.24 10.86
N THR A 277 -21.97 -3.81 9.66
CA THR A 277 -22.88 -3.57 8.53
C THR A 277 -22.17 -3.99 7.27
N VAL A 278 -22.74 -4.94 6.52
CA VAL A 278 -22.16 -5.39 5.25
C VAL A 278 -21.95 -4.16 4.35
N PRO A 279 -20.71 -3.89 3.91
CA PRO A 279 -20.44 -2.72 3.11
C PRO A 279 -21.28 -2.69 1.83
N ARG A 280 -21.59 -1.49 1.37
CA ARG A 280 -22.12 -1.31 0.00
C ARG A 280 -21.06 -1.65 -1.06
N TYR A 281 -19.80 -1.50 -0.70
CA TYR A 281 -18.65 -1.87 -1.53
C TYR A 281 -18.48 -3.40 -1.56
N ALA A 282 -17.79 -3.86 -2.60
CA ALA A 282 -17.58 -5.29 -2.79
C ALA A 282 -16.49 -5.80 -1.83
N ILE A 283 -16.72 -6.97 -1.24
CA ILE A 283 -15.69 -7.76 -0.54
C ILE A 283 -15.40 -8.99 -1.39
N TYR A 284 -14.11 -9.26 -1.61
CA TYR A 284 -13.64 -10.39 -2.42
C TYR A 284 -12.89 -11.41 -1.57
N MET A 285 -12.94 -12.66 -1.99
CA MET A 285 -12.10 -13.75 -1.53
C MET A 285 -10.95 -13.96 -2.50
N LEU A 286 -9.77 -14.28 -1.96
CA LEU A 286 -8.57 -14.65 -2.71
C LEU A 286 -8.56 -16.16 -2.94
N ASP A 287 -8.03 -16.59 -4.09
CA ASP A 287 -7.81 -18.02 -4.37
C ASP A 287 -6.57 -18.51 -3.61
N ASP A 288 -6.74 -19.53 -2.78
CA ASP A 288 -5.66 -20.13 -1.99
C ASP A 288 -4.66 -20.91 -2.89
N HIS A 289 -5.04 -21.33 -4.11
CA HIS A 289 -4.13 -22.04 -5.02
C HIS A 289 -3.03 -21.14 -5.59
N ASP A 290 -3.37 -19.88 -5.90
CA ASP A 290 -2.40 -18.90 -6.39
C ASP A 290 -1.38 -18.52 -5.32
N ASP A 291 -1.74 -18.62 -4.04
CA ASP A 291 -0.84 -18.23 -2.95
C ASP A 291 0.42 -19.11 -2.90
N LEU A 292 0.33 -20.41 -3.20
CA LEU A 292 1.50 -21.28 -3.27
C LEU A 292 2.40 -20.91 -4.45
N LEU A 293 1.80 -20.63 -5.61
CA LEU A 293 2.55 -20.25 -6.80
C LEU A 293 3.26 -18.90 -6.60
N GLU A 294 2.55 -17.91 -6.06
CA GLU A 294 3.13 -16.59 -5.74
C GLU A 294 4.25 -16.73 -4.72
N TYR A 295 4.04 -17.52 -3.66
CA TYR A 295 5.08 -17.81 -2.66
C TYR A 295 6.34 -18.37 -3.29
N LEU A 296 6.22 -19.43 -4.10
CA LEU A 296 7.36 -20.08 -4.75
C LEU A 296 8.08 -19.12 -5.70
N GLN A 297 7.33 -18.33 -6.48
CA GLN A 297 7.89 -17.33 -7.40
C GLN A 297 8.67 -16.25 -6.66
N MET A 298 8.08 -15.68 -5.61
CA MET A 298 8.69 -14.60 -4.84
C MET A 298 9.93 -15.09 -4.08
N LYS A 299 9.85 -16.27 -3.46
CA LYS A 299 10.99 -16.88 -2.77
C LYS A 299 12.15 -17.12 -3.73
N ALA A 300 11.91 -17.79 -4.86
CA ALA A 300 12.94 -18.06 -5.85
C ALA A 300 13.50 -16.76 -6.47
N GLY A 301 12.63 -15.79 -6.79
CA GLY A 301 13.02 -14.49 -7.34
C GLY A 301 13.87 -13.66 -6.37
N GLY A 302 13.51 -13.65 -5.09
CA GLY A 302 14.30 -13.01 -4.04
C GLY A 302 15.66 -13.68 -3.83
N GLU A 303 15.68 -15.00 -3.64
CA GLU A 303 16.91 -15.79 -3.43
C GLU A 303 17.93 -15.60 -4.55
N ALA A 304 17.47 -15.54 -5.80
CA ALA A 304 18.33 -15.31 -6.97
C ALA A 304 19.06 -13.95 -6.93
N LEU A 305 18.45 -12.94 -6.30
CA LEU A 305 18.97 -11.56 -6.28
C LEU A 305 19.77 -11.22 -5.03
N VAL A 306 19.69 -12.00 -3.93
CA VAL A 306 20.39 -11.69 -2.67
C VAL A 306 21.90 -11.48 -2.89
N LYS A 307 22.55 -12.38 -3.64
CA LYS A 307 24.00 -12.29 -3.90
C LYS A 307 24.37 -11.07 -4.74
N GLN A 308 23.49 -10.65 -5.64
CA GLN A 308 23.70 -9.46 -6.47
C GLN A 308 23.48 -8.18 -5.66
N LEU A 309 22.43 -8.14 -4.84
CA LEU A 309 22.08 -6.97 -4.05
C LEU A 309 23.08 -6.70 -2.92
N PHE A 310 23.52 -7.76 -2.22
CA PHE A 310 24.47 -7.68 -1.10
C PHE A 310 25.88 -8.15 -1.50
N ARG A 311 26.35 -7.76 -2.70
CA ARG A 311 27.72 -8.05 -3.12
C ARG A 311 28.72 -7.49 -2.10
N PRO A 312 29.73 -8.27 -1.67
CA PRO A 312 30.81 -7.74 -0.85
C PRO A 312 31.55 -6.65 -1.64
N ALA A 313 31.34 -5.38 -1.29
CA ALA A 313 32.14 -4.29 -1.81
C ALA A 313 33.49 -4.28 -1.07
N PRO A 314 34.63 -4.03 -1.75
CA PRO A 314 35.86 -3.68 -1.06
C PRO A 314 35.59 -2.48 -0.14
N ALA A 315 36.23 -2.43 1.02
CA ALA A 315 36.09 -1.29 1.94
C ALA A 315 36.24 0.01 1.16
N VAL A 316 35.18 0.85 1.18
CA VAL A 316 35.13 2.11 0.45
C VAL A 316 36.32 2.95 0.89
N LYS A 317 37.28 3.17 0.00
CA LYS A 317 38.38 4.10 0.27
C LYS A 317 37.80 5.53 0.30
N PRO A 318 38.32 6.44 1.14
CA PRO A 318 37.91 7.83 1.11
C PRO A 318 37.98 8.39 -0.32
N GLY A 319 36.85 8.87 -0.84
CA GLY A 319 36.72 9.41 -2.21
C GLY A 319 36.29 8.42 -3.30
N GLN A 320 36.01 7.15 -2.97
CA GLN A 320 35.48 6.17 -3.92
C GLN A 320 33.95 6.19 -3.92
N GLN A 321 33.33 6.30 -5.09
CA GLN A 321 31.88 6.35 -5.24
C GLN A 321 31.23 5.02 -4.83
N GLU A 322 30.15 5.07 -4.03
CA GLU A 322 29.38 3.88 -3.66
C GLU A 322 28.87 3.17 -4.92
N SER A 323 28.83 1.83 -4.89
CA SER A 323 28.26 1.08 -6.01
C SER A 323 26.75 1.33 -6.11
N PRO A 324 26.15 1.24 -7.32
CA PRO A 324 24.71 1.33 -7.48
C PRO A 324 23.94 0.33 -6.60
N GLU A 325 24.45 -0.89 -6.42
CA GLU A 325 23.81 -1.87 -5.53
C GLU A 325 23.85 -1.44 -4.06
N SER A 326 24.95 -0.82 -3.60
CA SER A 326 25.04 -0.27 -2.24
C SER A 326 24.06 0.86 -2.03
N LEU A 327 23.93 1.77 -3.01
CA LEU A 327 22.94 2.85 -2.99
C LEU A 327 21.50 2.33 -3.02
N LEU A 328 21.23 1.23 -3.74
CA LEU A 328 19.93 0.56 -3.72
C LEU A 328 19.62 -0.06 -2.35
N VAL A 329 20.59 -0.73 -1.71
CA VAL A 329 20.42 -1.21 -0.33
C VAL A 329 20.13 -0.03 0.61
N ALA A 330 20.85 1.08 0.45
CA ALA A 330 20.63 2.29 1.24
C ALA A 330 19.24 2.91 1.00
N LEU A 331 18.70 2.84 -0.22
CA LEU A 331 17.31 3.23 -0.53
C LEU A 331 16.31 2.38 0.27
N TYR A 332 16.47 1.05 0.27
CA TYR A 332 15.57 0.18 1.03
C TYR A 332 15.72 0.36 2.55
N ASP A 333 16.94 0.52 3.03
CA ASP A 333 17.22 0.73 4.45
C ASP A 333 16.67 2.08 4.94
N ASN A 334 16.80 3.16 4.17
CA ASN A 334 16.58 4.52 4.68
C ASN A 334 15.41 5.28 4.03
N GLN A 335 14.79 4.80 2.96
CA GLN A 335 13.72 5.52 2.25
C GLN A 335 12.45 4.70 2.07
N VAL A 336 12.56 3.40 1.80
CA VAL A 336 11.38 2.54 1.60
C VAL A 336 10.81 2.10 2.94
N HIS A 337 9.55 2.44 3.20
CA HIS A 337 8.81 2.02 4.39
C HIS A 337 8.27 0.60 4.22
N ASP A 338 7.96 -0.05 5.34
CA ASP A 338 7.18 -1.28 5.39
C ASP A 338 5.76 -0.98 5.86
N SER A 339 4.86 -0.77 4.90
CA SER A 339 3.47 -0.46 5.19
C SER A 339 2.72 -1.61 5.88
N ARG A 340 3.17 -2.86 5.73
CA ARG A 340 2.59 -4.04 6.40
C ARG A 340 3.01 -4.12 7.87
N ALA A 341 4.22 -3.64 8.20
CA ALA A 341 4.67 -3.55 9.59
C ALA A 341 3.81 -2.55 10.39
N TRP A 342 3.39 -1.46 9.75
CA TRP A 342 2.67 -0.33 10.38
C TRP A 342 1.14 -0.46 10.38
N PHE A 343 0.55 -0.82 9.23
CA PHE A 343 -0.89 -0.63 9.02
C PHE A 343 -1.80 -1.53 9.86
N MET A 344 -2.85 -0.94 10.45
CA MET A 344 -3.87 -1.55 11.32
C MET A 344 -3.36 -2.17 12.63
N TYR A 345 -2.08 -2.05 12.94
CA TYR A 345 -1.49 -2.68 14.12
C TYR A 345 -2.12 -2.20 15.43
N SER A 346 -2.26 -0.88 15.59
CA SER A 346 -2.88 -0.26 16.76
C SER A 346 -4.40 -0.47 16.82
N THR A 347 -5.07 -0.55 15.67
CA THR A 347 -6.54 -0.67 15.58
C THR A 347 -7.04 -2.10 15.80
N LEU A 348 -6.32 -3.11 15.29
CA LEU A 348 -6.73 -4.51 15.36
C LEU A 348 -5.99 -5.33 16.44
N GLY A 349 -4.99 -4.74 17.10
CA GLY A 349 -4.07 -5.47 18.00
C GLY A 349 -3.32 -6.60 17.29
N SER A 350 -3.32 -6.60 15.96
CA SER A 350 -2.73 -7.60 15.07
C SER A 350 -2.58 -7.00 13.67
N ARG A 351 -1.79 -7.64 12.80
CA ARG A 351 -1.67 -7.24 11.38
C ARG A 351 -2.89 -7.65 10.57
N GLU A 352 -3.00 -7.07 9.38
CA GLU A 352 -4.00 -7.44 8.37
C GLU A 352 -4.16 -8.97 8.26
N PRO A 353 -5.33 -9.51 8.67
CA PRO A 353 -5.61 -10.93 8.61
C PRO A 353 -5.48 -11.48 7.19
N LEU A 354 -5.02 -12.73 7.06
CA LEU A 354 -4.86 -13.45 5.79
C LEU A 354 -3.88 -12.82 4.78
N GLY A 355 -3.31 -11.63 5.07
CA GLY A 355 -2.21 -11.05 4.30
C GLY A 355 -0.88 -11.73 4.62
N GLY A 356 0.15 -11.43 3.84
CA GLY A 356 1.51 -11.93 4.05
C GLY A 356 2.50 -11.22 3.11
N TYR A 357 3.79 -11.43 3.35
CA TYR A 357 4.84 -10.84 2.50
C TYR A 357 5.06 -11.58 1.19
N PHE A 358 4.62 -12.83 1.09
CA PHE A 358 4.77 -13.69 -0.09
C PHE A 358 3.50 -13.71 -0.94
N ARG A 359 2.96 -12.52 -1.24
CA ARG A 359 1.81 -12.32 -2.11
C ARG A 359 1.99 -11.08 -2.98
N TYR A 360 1.56 -11.13 -4.23
CA TYR A 360 1.53 -9.95 -5.09
C TYR A 360 0.32 -9.07 -4.82
N ARG A 361 0.48 -7.77 -5.05
CA ARG A 361 -0.60 -6.79 -4.99
C ARG A 361 -1.67 -7.11 -6.03
N VAL A 362 -2.94 -7.03 -5.62
CA VAL A 362 -4.07 -7.11 -6.56
C VAL A 362 -4.10 -5.84 -7.40
N ILE A 363 -4.17 -6.00 -8.72
CA ILE A 363 -4.25 -4.90 -9.68
C ILE A 363 -5.53 -5.04 -10.51
N TYR A 364 -6.33 -3.99 -10.57
CA TYR A 364 -7.52 -3.89 -11.41
C TYR A 364 -7.21 -3.16 -12.72
N PHE A 365 -7.82 -3.63 -13.79
CA PHE A 365 -7.74 -3.17 -15.18
C PHE A 365 -9.16 -3.02 -15.73
N GLY A 366 -9.86 -1.96 -15.31
CA GLY A 366 -11.30 -1.83 -15.57
C GLY A 366 -12.09 -2.93 -14.85
N THR A 367 -12.71 -3.84 -15.59
CA THR A 367 -13.48 -4.97 -14.99
C THR A 367 -12.64 -6.21 -14.70
N VAL A 368 -11.39 -6.25 -15.17
CA VAL A 368 -10.49 -7.39 -15.03
C VAL A 368 -9.48 -7.15 -13.90
N CYS A 369 -8.99 -8.18 -13.23
CA CYS A 369 -7.93 -8.07 -12.22
C CYS A 369 -6.77 -9.04 -12.47
N SER A 370 -5.60 -8.75 -11.88
CA SER A 370 -4.33 -9.47 -12.08
C SER A 370 -4.34 -10.91 -11.55
N ARG A 371 -5.23 -11.22 -10.61
CA ARG A 371 -5.43 -12.56 -10.06
C ARG A 371 -6.92 -12.89 -9.99
N PRO A 372 -7.34 -14.16 -10.09
CA PRO A 372 -8.73 -14.53 -9.95
C PRO A 372 -9.25 -14.26 -8.53
N LEU A 373 -10.45 -13.69 -8.46
CA LEU A 373 -11.13 -13.33 -7.21
C LEU A 373 -12.55 -13.90 -7.23
N SER A 374 -13.10 -14.15 -6.03
CA SER A 374 -14.50 -14.55 -5.86
C SER A 374 -15.26 -13.49 -5.07
N LEU A 375 -16.48 -13.14 -5.48
CA LEU A 375 -17.28 -12.11 -4.81
C LEU A 375 -17.96 -12.69 -3.55
N LEU A 376 -17.68 -12.11 -2.39
CA LEU A 376 -18.29 -12.52 -1.11
C LEU A 376 -19.53 -11.68 -0.77
N SER A 377 -19.46 -10.37 -0.94
CA SER A 377 -20.58 -9.46 -0.66
C SER A 377 -20.50 -8.21 -1.51
N VAL A 378 -21.65 -7.60 -1.79
CA VAL A 378 -21.77 -6.31 -2.50
C VAL A 378 -23.12 -5.68 -2.18
N ALA A 379 -23.21 -4.35 -2.23
CA ALA A 379 -24.46 -3.61 -2.10
C ALA A 379 -25.22 -3.89 -0.79
N GLY A 380 -24.48 -4.16 0.30
CA GLY A 380 -25.04 -4.45 1.62
C GLY A 380 -25.58 -5.87 1.78
N THR A 381 -25.24 -6.78 0.86
CA THR A 381 -25.78 -8.13 0.82
C THR A 381 -24.67 -9.16 0.54
N VAL A 382 -24.69 -10.28 1.25
CA VAL A 382 -23.81 -11.44 1.00
C VAL A 382 -24.24 -12.11 -0.32
N VAL A 383 -23.29 -12.51 -1.16
CA VAL A 383 -23.60 -13.20 -2.43
C VAL A 383 -24.38 -14.49 -2.14
N GLY A 384 -25.47 -14.71 -2.88
CA GLY A 384 -26.41 -15.80 -2.58
C GLY A 384 -27.49 -15.43 -1.57
N PHE A 385 -27.59 -14.16 -1.15
CA PHE A 385 -28.68 -13.65 -0.33
C PHE A 385 -29.34 -12.45 -1.03
N VAL A 386 -30.62 -12.19 -0.76
CA VAL A 386 -31.40 -11.13 -1.45
C VAL A 386 -31.74 -9.95 -0.53
N PHE A 387 -31.85 -10.19 0.78
CA PHE A 387 -32.18 -9.13 1.73
C PHE A 387 -30.91 -8.40 2.21
N PRO A 388 -30.91 -7.07 2.34
CA PRO A 388 -29.86 -6.39 3.08
C PRO A 388 -29.90 -6.88 4.52
N SER A 389 -28.80 -7.42 5.03
CA SER A 389 -28.72 -7.74 6.45
C SER A 389 -28.65 -6.42 7.22
N SER A 390 -29.75 -5.98 7.84
CA SER A 390 -29.72 -4.94 8.87
C SER A 390 -28.98 -5.39 10.13
N SER A 391 -28.65 -6.68 10.20
CA SER A 391 -27.99 -7.35 11.31
C SER A 391 -26.50 -7.53 11.04
N ARG A 392 -25.70 -7.49 12.10
CA ARG A 392 -24.26 -7.80 12.09
C ARG A 392 -24.05 -9.20 11.50
N VAL A 393 -23.12 -9.34 10.57
CA VAL A 393 -22.81 -10.62 9.90
C VAL A 393 -21.43 -11.10 10.35
N LEU A 394 -21.34 -12.38 10.70
CA LEU A 394 -20.08 -13.05 10.97
C LEU A 394 -19.70 -13.92 9.77
N PHE A 395 -18.56 -13.63 9.15
CA PHE A 395 -17.92 -14.54 8.21
C PHE A 395 -17.00 -15.50 8.97
N LEU A 396 -17.20 -16.78 8.72
CA LEU A 396 -16.44 -17.88 9.31
C LEU A 396 -15.63 -18.54 8.20
N PHE A 397 -14.33 -18.57 8.37
CA PHE A 397 -13.41 -19.21 7.43
C PHE A 397 -12.96 -20.54 8.02
N LYS A 398 -13.36 -21.64 7.39
CA LYS A 398 -12.96 -22.99 7.78
C LYS A 398 -12.01 -23.56 6.75
N GLN A 399 -10.81 -23.90 7.18
CA GLN A 399 -9.86 -24.64 6.36
C GLN A 399 -10.36 -26.08 6.20
N LYS A 400 -10.59 -26.53 4.96
CA LYS A 400 -10.84 -27.93 4.67
C LYS A 400 -9.52 -28.69 4.78
N LYS A 401 -9.56 -29.84 5.45
CA LYS A 401 -8.48 -30.82 5.34
C LYS A 401 -8.56 -31.44 3.95
N VAL A 402 -7.65 -31.06 3.07
CA VAL A 402 -7.52 -31.73 1.77
C VAL A 402 -7.05 -33.16 2.04
N ALA A 403 -7.88 -34.15 1.68
CA ALA A 403 -7.53 -35.55 1.77
C ALA A 403 -6.65 -35.92 0.56
N ASN A 404 -5.48 -36.50 0.85
CA ASN A 404 -4.46 -37.00 -0.08
C ASN A 404 -4.95 -37.37 -1.48
N THR A 405 -4.39 -36.73 -2.51
CA THR A 405 -4.06 -37.39 -3.79
C THR A 405 -2.85 -36.67 -4.42
N MET A 406 -1.74 -37.40 -4.58
CA MET A 406 -0.51 -37.02 -5.33
C MET A 406 0.36 -35.84 -4.81
N VAL A 407 0.59 -35.72 -3.50
CA VAL A 407 1.53 -34.71 -2.94
C VAL A 407 2.53 -35.33 -1.93
N ASP A 408 2.89 -36.60 -2.09
CA ASP A 408 3.85 -37.26 -1.17
C ASP A 408 5.32 -36.86 -1.38
N ALA A 409 5.61 -35.96 -2.33
CA ALA A 409 6.94 -35.43 -2.58
C ALA A 409 7.10 -33.93 -2.27
N ILE A 410 6.04 -33.23 -1.83
CA ILE A 410 6.11 -31.77 -1.66
C ILE A 410 6.30 -31.39 -0.18
N ASP A 411 7.26 -30.48 0.02
CA ASP A 411 7.73 -29.91 1.27
C ASP A 411 6.60 -29.46 2.23
N LYS A 412 6.91 -29.38 3.53
CA LYS A 412 6.01 -29.01 4.64
C LYS A 412 5.23 -27.71 4.36
N VAL A 413 5.83 -26.81 3.59
CA VAL A 413 5.30 -25.50 3.14
C VAL A 413 4.10 -25.63 2.20
N SER A 414 4.09 -26.63 1.31
CA SER A 414 3.01 -26.77 0.34
C SER A 414 1.72 -27.30 0.95
N ARG A 415 1.81 -28.02 2.08
CA ARG A 415 0.63 -28.53 2.80
C ARG A 415 -0.07 -27.47 3.64
N SER A 416 0.63 -26.42 4.10
CA SER A 416 0.03 -25.33 4.87
C SER A 416 -0.64 -24.27 3.99
N ILE A 417 -0.15 -24.07 2.76
CA ILE A 417 -0.64 -23.03 1.85
C ILE A 417 -1.82 -23.53 0.98
N ALA A 418 -1.81 -24.79 0.52
CA ALA A 418 -2.79 -25.32 -0.44
C ALA A 418 -4.15 -25.75 0.16
N ALA A 419 -4.59 -25.13 1.26
CA ALA A 419 -5.79 -25.58 1.93
C ALA A 419 -7.03 -24.81 1.48
N GLU A 420 -7.96 -25.50 0.80
CA GLU A 420 -9.24 -24.91 0.42
C GLU A 420 -9.97 -24.32 1.63
N ARG A 421 -10.34 -23.05 1.56
CA ARG A 421 -11.18 -22.41 2.56
C ARG A 421 -12.65 -22.44 2.17
N GLU A 422 -13.46 -22.95 3.09
CA GLU A 422 -14.90 -22.80 3.03
C GLU A 422 -15.30 -21.56 3.83
N VAL A 423 -16.09 -20.68 3.20
CA VAL A 423 -16.64 -19.49 3.84
C VAL A 423 -18.11 -19.72 4.11
N THR A 424 -18.48 -19.64 5.39
CA THR A 424 -19.88 -19.55 5.80
C THR A 424 -20.15 -18.16 6.36
N ALA A 425 -21.37 -17.69 6.20
CA ALA A 425 -21.84 -16.45 6.79
C ALA A 425 -22.99 -16.76 7.74
N GLN A 426 -23.02 -16.15 8.91
CA GLN A 426 -24.11 -16.31 9.88
C GLN A 426 -24.49 -14.96 10.51
N TYR A 427 -25.73 -14.85 10.96
CA TYR A 427 -26.16 -13.68 11.73
C TYR A 427 -25.51 -13.70 13.11
N LEU A 428 -24.89 -12.58 13.49
CA LEU A 428 -24.21 -12.48 14.79
C LEU A 428 -25.21 -12.48 15.97
N THR A 429 -26.46 -12.07 15.72
CA THR A 429 -27.53 -12.00 16.72
C THR A 429 -28.24 -13.33 16.97
N SER A 430 -28.54 -14.10 15.91
CA SER A 430 -29.26 -15.39 16.03
C SER A 430 -28.35 -16.62 15.94
N GLY A 431 -27.11 -16.46 15.44
CA GLY A 431 -26.22 -17.59 15.14
C GLY A 431 -26.68 -18.43 13.94
N GLU A 432 -27.79 -18.07 13.29
CA GLU A 432 -28.31 -18.81 12.15
C GLU A 432 -27.42 -18.62 10.92
N LEU A 433 -27.11 -19.72 10.25
CA LEU A 433 -26.39 -19.73 8.99
C LEU A 433 -27.22 -18.99 7.94
N ILE A 434 -26.59 -18.03 7.27
CA ILE A 434 -27.11 -17.44 6.03
C ILE A 434 -26.99 -18.53 4.99
N THR A 435 -28.10 -19.24 4.77
CA THR A 435 -28.18 -20.27 3.74
C THR A 435 -28.01 -19.57 2.41
N LEU A 436 -26.86 -19.79 1.79
CA LEU A 436 -26.53 -19.25 0.47
C LEU A 436 -27.59 -19.84 -0.48
N LEU A 437 -28.55 -19.02 -0.93
CA LEU A 437 -29.52 -19.45 -1.93
C LEU A 437 -28.71 -20.07 -3.07
N ALA A 438 -29.07 -21.29 -3.43
CA ALA A 438 -28.57 -21.96 -4.61
C ALA A 438 -28.96 -21.10 -5.83
N GLY A 439 -28.06 -20.18 -6.17
CA GLY A 439 -28.01 -19.42 -7.39
C GLY A 439 -26.79 -19.89 -8.17
N PRO A 440 -26.77 -19.65 -9.49
CA PRO A 440 -25.93 -20.39 -10.42
C PRO A 440 -24.46 -20.33 -10.00
N GLU A 441 -23.83 -21.50 -10.01
CA GLU A 441 -22.53 -21.79 -9.42
C GLU A 441 -21.39 -20.86 -9.88
N TYR A 442 -21.61 -20.08 -10.95
CA TYR A 442 -20.69 -19.05 -11.44
C TYR A 442 -20.46 -17.86 -10.48
N ARG A 443 -21.36 -17.54 -9.53
CA ARG A 443 -21.21 -16.33 -8.68
C ARG A 443 -20.22 -16.46 -7.53
N LYS A 444 -19.75 -17.69 -7.27
CA LYS A 444 -18.67 -17.98 -6.32
C LYS A 444 -17.38 -18.43 -7.02
N ALA A 445 -17.41 -18.58 -8.35
CA ALA A 445 -16.25 -19.01 -9.10
C ALA A 445 -15.17 -17.91 -9.05
N PHE A 446 -13.94 -18.34 -8.83
CA PHE A 446 -12.77 -17.49 -8.95
C PHE A 446 -12.61 -17.06 -10.41
N THR A 447 -12.54 -15.75 -10.65
CA THR A 447 -12.44 -15.20 -12.00
C THR A 447 -11.61 -13.94 -12.03
N HIS A 448 -10.90 -13.73 -13.14
CA HIS A 448 -10.23 -12.45 -13.42
C HIS A 448 -11.22 -11.35 -13.77
N ASN A 449 -12.44 -11.65 -14.26
CA ASN A 449 -13.42 -10.63 -14.66
C ASN A 449 -14.38 -10.26 -13.51
N VAL A 450 -13.80 -9.94 -12.35
CA VAL A 450 -14.55 -9.73 -11.12
C VAL A 450 -15.47 -8.51 -11.18
N GLY A 451 -15.10 -7.47 -11.95
CA GLY A 451 -15.92 -6.28 -12.12
C GLY A 451 -17.25 -6.59 -12.81
N GLU A 452 -17.26 -7.51 -13.77
CA GLU A 452 -18.48 -7.95 -14.44
C GLU A 452 -19.38 -8.75 -13.50
N VAL A 453 -18.82 -9.67 -12.71
CA VAL A 453 -19.57 -10.42 -11.68
C VAL A 453 -20.20 -9.46 -10.66
N THR A 454 -19.42 -8.49 -10.17
CA THR A 454 -19.90 -7.45 -9.25
C THR A 454 -21.04 -6.62 -9.85
N ARG A 455 -20.93 -6.25 -11.12
CA ARG A 455 -21.98 -5.52 -11.85
C ARG A 455 -23.26 -6.33 -11.98
N GLN A 456 -23.16 -7.58 -12.45
CA GLN A 456 -24.31 -8.47 -12.60
C GLN A 456 -25.02 -8.73 -11.27
N GLN A 457 -24.26 -8.91 -10.19
CA GLN A 457 -24.84 -9.10 -8.86
C GLN A 457 -25.57 -7.84 -8.37
N ARG A 458 -25.05 -6.64 -8.63
CA ARG A 458 -25.74 -5.38 -8.29
C ARG A 458 -27.05 -5.23 -9.04
N GLU A 459 -27.09 -5.51 -10.34
CA GLU A 459 -28.33 -5.44 -11.13
C GLU A 459 -29.34 -6.50 -10.65
N PHE A 460 -28.90 -7.73 -10.40
CA PHE A 460 -29.77 -8.77 -9.84
C PHE A 460 -30.40 -8.35 -8.50
N LEU A 461 -29.62 -7.76 -7.58
CA LEU A 461 -30.15 -7.28 -6.30
C LEU A 461 -31.13 -6.11 -6.48
N LYS A 462 -30.88 -5.24 -7.46
CA LYS A 462 -31.76 -4.11 -7.79
C LYS A 462 -33.10 -4.60 -8.33
N GLU A 463 -33.10 -5.54 -9.29
CA GLU A 463 -34.31 -6.15 -9.85
C GLU A 463 -35.14 -6.86 -8.77
N ARG A 464 -34.49 -7.64 -7.91
CA ARG A 464 -35.18 -8.33 -6.81
C ARG A 464 -35.82 -7.39 -5.80
N ARG A 465 -35.13 -6.30 -5.44
CA ARG A 465 -35.71 -5.28 -4.55
C ARG A 465 -36.94 -4.63 -5.19
N LEU A 466 -36.90 -4.36 -6.50
CA LEU A 466 -38.02 -3.76 -7.21
C LEU A 466 -39.26 -4.68 -7.21
N GLN A 467 -39.07 -5.97 -7.51
CA GLN A 467 -40.15 -6.98 -7.45
C GLN A 467 -40.82 -7.01 -6.07
N MET A 468 -40.02 -7.03 -5.02
CA MET A 468 -40.50 -7.06 -3.64
C MET A 468 -41.17 -5.75 -3.15
N THR A 469 -41.00 -4.65 -3.87
CA THR A 469 -41.72 -3.40 -3.54
C THR A 469 -43.05 -3.31 -4.30
N GLN A 470 -43.26 -4.20 -5.28
CA GLN A 470 -44.47 -4.31 -6.09
C GLN A 470 -45.42 -5.39 -5.57
N ASP A 471 -44.88 -6.46 -4.97
CA ASP A 471 -45.59 -7.45 -4.16
C ASP A 471 -45.89 -6.92 -2.75
#